data_AF-S4XVH2-F1
#
_entry.id   AF-S4XVH2-F1
#
_cell.length_a   1.000
_cell.length_b   1.000
_cell.length_c   1.000
_cell.angle_alpha   90.00
_cell.angle_beta   90.00
_cell.angle_gamma   90.00
#
_symmetry.space_group_name_H-M   'P 1'
#
loop_
_entity.id
_entity.type
_entity.pdbx_description
1 polymer ?
#
loop_
_entity_poly.entity_id
_entity_poly.type
_entity_poly.pdbx_seq_one_letter_code
_entity_poly.pdbx_strand_id
1 'polypeptide(L)'
;MTLGAALLGCAQMEAPSPPPEEAESESQASLTTPAEWRVQRGARLLLLGVTSDNHALYQEGERVYATALEPGATRQLVAQVPAGNTAFVYTVGKVAFCWTDPDRSLPGFGVSPLVVWSAASGPREASAASPIGTFATSASADGRSVLFPTRGNADGSVGDVELASTDMSERTTLLGAVPMGFPQGYCRPFAAFVGRHGRSHPVALHCEGGASSATLSSWERGERVDLLGGIATPPFFSADTGGGSFFTTLAGSGYPVVVSDDGEVNALDEVRSRIGFFAKGGSVVYTAQTEAGLELRRATPGDCPSTETIADGVGGILTVLAGSKVITDAWASPDGSKVAFFTQRDPATGLSDVALADARGGAPPLSVDELTRNVLGGPPFSADSKHVLFARIVDLTTGTAPLFASGEGGVRQFSDDGGWSYLPAVRGLVSFNDSAQFDAEDFARSTADLKVVDLSREPLKPRLIAPGANLTYFSSHGGRRLAFTTDLPGTTPGLYSAEVGR
;
A
#
# COMPACT_ATOMS: atom_id res chain seq x y z
N MET A 1 20.65 16.04 -29.90
CA MET A 1 20.38 16.50 -31.28
C MET A 1 19.88 17.93 -31.19
N THR A 2 20.67 18.84 -31.74
CA THR A 2 20.45 20.28 -31.79
C THR A 2 19.42 20.61 -32.87
N LEU A 3 18.43 21.46 -32.56
CA LEU A 3 17.73 22.27 -33.55
C LEU A 3 17.20 23.52 -32.84
N GLY A 4 17.62 24.68 -33.33
CA GLY A 4 17.20 26.00 -32.88
C GLY A 4 16.72 26.87 -34.05
N ALA A 5 16.26 28.06 -33.67
CA ALA A 5 15.69 29.18 -34.45
C ALA A 5 14.20 29.03 -34.85
N ALA A 6 13.36 30.08 -34.83
CA ALA A 6 13.62 31.52 -34.90
C ALA A 6 12.57 32.38 -34.16
N LEU A 7 13.03 33.57 -33.75
CA LEU A 7 12.28 34.72 -33.25
C LEU A 7 11.46 35.44 -34.35
N LEU A 8 10.32 36.01 -33.97
CA LEU A 8 9.77 37.25 -34.54
C LEU A 8 8.98 37.99 -33.46
N GLY A 9 9.43 39.20 -33.11
CA GLY A 9 8.76 40.08 -32.16
C GLY A 9 7.79 41.03 -32.84
N CYS A 10 6.73 41.39 -32.12
CA CYS A 10 6.03 42.66 -32.26
C CYS A 10 5.81 43.22 -30.85
N ALA A 11 6.31 44.43 -30.64
CA ALA A 11 6.10 45.22 -29.44
C ALA A 11 4.67 45.77 -29.41
N GLN A 12 3.99 45.71 -28.26
CA GLN A 12 2.86 46.59 -27.97
C GLN A 12 2.71 46.83 -26.45
N MET A 13 2.93 48.09 -26.09
CA MET A 13 2.46 48.89 -24.93
C MET A 13 2.09 48.19 -23.61
N GLU A 14 2.89 48.50 -22.57
CA GLU A 14 2.57 48.35 -21.15
C GLU A 14 1.29 49.10 -20.78
N ALA A 15 0.37 48.38 -20.13
CA ALA A 15 -0.70 48.98 -19.32
C ALA A 15 -0.21 49.09 -17.86
N PRO A 16 -0.56 50.16 -17.12
CA PRO A 16 -0.08 50.40 -15.77
C PRO A 16 -0.58 49.32 -14.81
N SER A 17 0.34 48.80 -14.00
CA SER A 17 0.06 47.82 -12.95
C SER A 17 -0.90 48.41 -11.88
N PRO A 18 -1.91 47.66 -11.43
CA PRO A 18 -2.65 48.02 -10.23
C PRO A 18 -1.73 47.95 -9.00
N PRO A 19 -1.94 48.79 -7.97
CA PRO A 19 -1.11 48.80 -6.78
C PRO A 19 -1.20 47.47 -6.02
N PRO A 20 -0.16 47.08 -5.27
CA PRO A 20 -0.17 45.83 -4.54
C PRO A 20 -1.26 45.87 -3.46
N GLU A 21 -2.19 44.92 -3.52
CA GLU A 21 -3.02 44.56 -2.37
C GLU A 21 -2.07 44.14 -1.25
N GLU A 22 -2.16 44.85 -0.13
CA GLU A 22 -1.50 44.49 1.12
C GLU A 22 -1.93 43.07 1.47
N ALA A 23 -1.00 42.12 1.29
CA ALA A 23 -1.15 40.78 1.80
C ALA A 23 -1.32 40.90 3.31
N GLU A 24 -2.57 40.78 3.78
CA GLU A 24 -2.87 40.52 5.17
C GLU A 24 -2.08 39.27 5.56
N SER A 25 -0.99 39.51 6.27
CA SER A 25 -0.24 38.50 7.00
C SER A 25 -1.20 37.91 8.03
N GLU A 26 -1.98 36.92 7.62
CA GLU A 26 -2.60 35.97 8.54
C GLU A 26 -1.44 35.28 9.27
N SER A 27 -1.08 35.83 10.42
CA SER A 27 -0.31 35.11 11.41
C SER A 27 -1.12 33.85 11.71
N GLN A 28 -0.66 32.71 11.19
CA GLN A 28 -1.13 31.39 11.59
C GLN A 28 -0.86 31.24 13.08
N ALA A 29 -1.81 31.72 13.89
CA ALA A 29 -1.84 31.46 15.30
C ALA A 29 -1.96 29.94 15.42
N SER A 30 -0.86 29.30 15.81
CA SER A 30 -0.82 27.88 16.09
C SER A 30 -1.86 27.60 17.17
N LEU A 31 -3.01 27.05 16.77
CA LEU A 31 -3.89 26.34 17.69
C LEU A 31 -3.20 25.01 18.01
N THR A 32 -2.14 25.12 18.79
CA THR A 32 -1.36 24.02 19.36
C THR A 32 -2.32 23.05 20.01
N THR A 33 -2.37 21.83 19.48
CA THR A 33 -3.08 20.75 20.13
C THR A 33 -2.15 20.16 21.19
N PRO A 34 -2.60 19.79 22.41
CA PRO A 34 -1.72 19.39 23.51
C PRO A 34 -0.94 18.06 23.36
N ALA A 35 -0.75 17.47 22.17
CA ALA A 35 -0.30 16.08 22.08
C ALA A 35 0.62 15.76 20.89
N GLU A 36 1.50 16.68 20.51
CA GLU A 36 2.74 16.29 19.84
C GLU A 36 3.80 16.04 20.91
N TRP A 37 4.51 14.92 20.82
CA TRP A 37 5.69 14.69 21.63
C TRP A 37 6.80 14.06 20.82
N ARG A 38 8.02 14.42 21.18
CA ARG A 38 9.22 13.81 20.62
C ARG A 38 9.40 12.42 21.22
N VAL A 39 9.46 11.42 20.35
CA VAL A 39 9.74 10.03 20.68
C VAL A 39 11.25 9.80 20.76
N GLN A 40 11.99 10.23 19.73
CA GLN A 40 13.45 10.10 19.68
C GLN A 40 14.12 11.40 19.27
N ARG A 41 15.30 11.66 19.84
CA ARG A 41 16.18 12.75 19.41
C ARG A 41 17.09 12.26 18.31
N GLY A 42 17.42 13.15 17.38
CA GLY A 42 18.36 12.86 16.30
C GLY A 42 18.03 13.73 15.10
N ALA A 43 19.05 14.02 14.28
CA ALA A 43 18.84 14.68 13.01
C ALA A 43 18.95 13.66 11.88
N ARG A 44 18.33 13.92 10.73
CA ARG A 44 18.34 13.05 9.54
C ARG A 44 17.80 11.65 9.85
N LEU A 45 16.75 11.60 10.65
CA LEU A 45 16.04 10.35 10.92
C LEU A 45 15.12 10.04 9.74
N LEU A 46 15.31 8.88 9.12
CA LEU A 46 14.45 8.40 8.05
C LEU A 46 13.43 7.43 8.63
N LEU A 47 12.16 7.82 8.67
CA LEU A 47 11.07 6.96 9.11
C LEU A 47 10.76 5.92 8.01
N LEU A 48 10.82 4.62 8.37
CA LEU A 48 10.72 3.51 7.43
C LEU A 48 9.39 2.75 7.53
N GLY A 49 8.72 2.79 8.68
CA GLY A 49 7.42 2.15 8.86
C GLY A 49 6.92 2.18 10.29
N VAL A 50 5.66 1.80 10.48
CA VAL A 50 5.02 1.63 11.79
C VAL A 50 4.33 0.26 11.84
N THR A 51 4.53 -0.48 12.92
CA THR A 51 3.84 -1.75 13.20
C THR A 51 2.47 -1.50 13.85
N SER A 52 1.59 -2.51 13.78
CA SER A 52 0.23 -2.43 14.33
C SER A 52 0.15 -2.28 15.86
N ASP A 53 1.24 -2.58 16.57
CA ASP A 53 1.42 -2.33 18.00
C ASP A 53 2.21 -1.04 18.27
N ASN A 54 2.18 -0.10 17.32
CA ASN A 54 2.66 1.27 17.45
C ASN A 54 4.15 1.40 17.75
N HIS A 55 4.98 0.60 17.08
CA HIS A 55 6.42 0.81 17.04
C HIS A 55 6.82 1.41 15.71
N ALA A 56 7.60 2.50 15.75
CA ALA A 56 8.21 3.07 14.56
C ALA A 56 9.56 2.41 14.31
N LEU A 57 9.80 2.04 13.06
CA LEU A 57 11.11 1.69 12.54
C LEU A 57 11.68 2.88 11.79
N TYR A 58 12.91 3.27 12.12
CA TYR A 58 13.58 4.40 11.49
C TYR A 58 15.08 4.15 11.36
N GLN A 59 15.70 4.74 10.35
CA GLN A 59 17.13 4.69 10.12
C GLN A 59 17.80 6.00 10.58
N GLU A 60 18.93 5.85 11.26
CA GLU A 60 19.84 6.93 11.66
C GLU A 60 21.25 6.56 11.17
N GLY A 61 21.69 7.17 10.07
CA GLY A 61 22.95 6.80 9.41
C GLY A 61 22.92 5.34 8.94
N GLU A 62 23.87 4.54 9.42
CA GLU A 62 24.05 3.12 9.07
C GLU A 62 23.26 2.16 9.97
N ARG A 63 22.28 2.65 10.75
CA ARG A 63 21.58 1.85 11.76
C ARG A 63 20.07 2.00 11.66
N VAL A 64 19.37 0.88 11.65
CA VAL A 64 17.91 0.84 11.81
C VAL A 64 17.59 0.60 13.29
N TYR A 65 16.68 1.39 13.81
CA TYR A 65 16.15 1.28 15.16
C TYR A 65 14.64 1.06 15.15
N ALA A 66 14.14 0.46 16.21
CA ALA A 66 12.72 0.42 16.55
C ALA A 66 12.48 1.13 17.88
N THR A 67 11.35 1.82 17.99
CA THR A 67 10.93 2.48 19.24
C THR A 67 9.41 2.46 19.36
N ALA A 68 8.90 2.26 20.57
CA ALA A 68 7.48 2.49 20.82
C ALA A 68 7.13 3.97 20.61
N LEU A 69 5.95 4.26 20.07
CA LEU A 69 5.42 5.61 19.86
C LEU A 69 4.84 6.19 21.16
N GLU A 70 5.66 6.22 22.21
CA GLU A 70 5.32 6.68 23.56
C GLU A 70 6.45 7.59 24.10
N PRO A 71 6.12 8.56 24.98
CA PRO A 71 7.14 9.43 25.56
C PRO A 71 8.21 8.65 26.33
N GLY A 72 9.49 8.90 26.04
CA GLY A 72 10.60 8.29 26.77
C GLY A 72 10.90 6.83 26.41
N ALA A 73 10.29 6.31 25.34
CA ALA A 73 10.58 4.97 24.84
C ALA A 73 12.08 4.80 24.54
N THR A 74 12.64 3.65 24.93
CA THR A 74 14.03 3.32 24.59
C THR A 74 14.08 2.77 23.17
N ARG A 75 15.00 3.27 22.36
CA ARG A 75 15.24 2.71 21.02
C ARG A 75 16.00 1.38 21.13
N GLN A 76 15.61 0.42 20.31
CA GLN A 76 16.28 -0.86 20.13
C GLN A 76 16.98 -0.88 18.78
N LEU A 77 18.25 -1.28 18.73
CA LEU A 77 18.94 -1.53 17.48
C LEU A 77 18.29 -2.73 16.78
N VAL A 78 17.86 -2.56 15.53
CA VAL A 78 17.29 -3.62 14.69
C VAL A 78 18.35 -4.21 13.79
N ALA A 79 19.07 -3.37 13.04
CA ALA A 79 20.03 -3.82 12.05
C ALA A 79 21.10 -2.76 11.76
N GLN A 80 22.24 -3.20 11.19
CA GLN A 80 23.20 -2.32 10.52
C GLN A 80 22.92 -2.32 9.02
N VAL A 81 23.18 -1.19 8.37
CA VAL A 81 22.97 -0.93 6.94
C VAL A 81 24.31 -0.42 6.38
N PRO A 82 24.78 -0.91 5.21
CA PRO A 82 26.02 -0.41 4.63
C PRO A 82 26.01 1.10 4.39
N ALA A 83 27.19 1.71 4.43
CA ALA A 83 27.37 3.13 4.17
C ALA A 83 26.73 3.55 2.84
N GLY A 84 25.91 4.61 2.87
CA GLY A 84 25.22 5.12 1.69
C GLY A 84 24.02 4.28 1.23
N ASN A 85 23.69 3.20 1.94
CA ASN A 85 22.49 2.40 1.67
C ASN A 85 21.34 2.81 2.60
N THR A 86 20.10 2.51 2.18
CA THR A 86 18.87 2.67 2.97
C THR A 86 18.23 1.31 3.13
N ALA A 87 17.78 0.96 4.34
CA ALA A 87 17.05 -0.28 4.55
C ALA A 87 15.69 -0.25 3.83
N PHE A 88 15.27 -1.40 3.27
CA PHE A 88 13.89 -1.59 2.82
C PHE A 88 13.11 -2.27 3.94
N VAL A 89 12.07 -1.63 4.46
CA VAL A 89 11.24 -2.15 5.55
C VAL A 89 9.82 -2.41 5.05
N TYR A 90 9.32 -3.61 5.33
CA TYR A 90 7.93 -3.99 5.11
C TYR A 90 7.29 -4.39 6.44
N THR A 91 6.18 -3.75 6.81
CA THR A 91 5.45 -4.05 8.06
C THR A 91 4.16 -4.83 7.79
N VAL A 92 4.02 -5.94 8.51
CA VAL A 92 2.83 -6.80 8.51
C VAL A 92 2.40 -7.04 9.94
N GLY A 93 1.27 -6.47 10.34
CA GLY A 93 0.82 -6.53 11.73
C GLY A 93 1.89 -6.01 12.69
N LYS A 94 2.27 -6.83 13.66
CA LYS A 94 3.25 -6.50 14.72
C LYS A 94 4.71 -6.78 14.33
N VAL A 95 4.95 -7.21 13.10
CA VAL A 95 6.26 -7.65 12.62
C VAL A 95 6.77 -6.71 11.54
N ALA A 96 8.07 -6.46 11.57
CA ALA A 96 8.79 -5.77 10.51
C ALA A 96 9.84 -6.69 9.88
N PHE A 97 9.91 -6.65 8.55
CA PHE A 97 10.90 -7.30 7.73
C PHE A 97 11.85 -6.22 7.20
N CYS A 98 13.12 -6.29 7.57
CA CYS A 98 14.13 -5.28 7.29
C CYS A 98 15.23 -5.86 6.42
N TRP A 99 15.22 -5.55 5.13
CA TRP A 99 16.30 -5.86 4.21
C TRP A 99 17.35 -4.75 4.26
N THR A 100 18.57 -5.11 4.65
CA THR A 100 19.57 -4.13 5.12
C THR A 100 20.50 -3.62 4.03
N ASP A 101 20.60 -4.35 2.93
CA ASP A 101 21.49 -4.03 1.81
C ASP A 101 20.79 -4.32 0.46
N PRO A 102 19.68 -3.64 0.14
CA PRO A 102 19.01 -3.81 -1.14
C PRO A 102 19.87 -3.26 -2.29
N ASP A 103 19.95 -3.99 -3.40
CA ASP A 103 20.62 -3.50 -4.62
C ASP A 103 19.63 -2.69 -5.47
N ARG A 104 19.64 -1.36 -5.28
CA ARG A 104 18.76 -0.43 -6.00
C ARG A 104 19.08 -0.27 -7.49
N SER A 105 20.18 -0.83 -7.97
CA SER A 105 20.48 -0.84 -9.41
C SER A 105 19.71 -1.94 -10.15
N LEU A 106 19.19 -2.95 -9.45
CA LEU A 106 18.45 -4.06 -10.00
C LEU A 106 16.94 -3.86 -9.89
N PRO A 107 16.17 -4.21 -10.93
CA PRO A 107 14.72 -4.35 -10.80
C PRO A 107 14.37 -5.34 -9.67
N GLY A 108 13.52 -4.92 -8.73
CA GLY A 108 13.14 -5.78 -7.60
C GLY A 108 14.17 -5.86 -6.47
N PHE A 109 15.23 -5.04 -6.50
CA PHE A 109 16.23 -4.89 -5.43
C PHE A 109 17.17 -6.09 -5.17
N GLY A 110 17.11 -7.14 -5.99
CA GLY A 110 18.00 -8.30 -5.89
C GLY A 110 17.84 -9.09 -4.60
N VAL A 111 18.96 -9.47 -4.01
CA VAL A 111 19.04 -10.23 -2.75
C VAL A 111 19.70 -9.39 -1.67
N SER A 112 19.20 -9.50 -0.45
CA SER A 112 19.68 -8.72 0.69
C SER A 112 19.59 -9.50 2.01
N PRO A 113 20.48 -9.27 2.98
CA PRO A 113 20.30 -9.80 4.33
C PRO A 113 18.99 -9.29 4.92
N LEU A 114 18.24 -10.19 5.54
CA LEU A 114 16.93 -9.93 6.13
C LEU A 114 16.99 -10.10 7.64
N VAL A 115 16.59 -9.04 8.35
CA VAL A 115 16.29 -9.06 9.78
C VAL A 115 14.77 -9.02 9.97
N VAL A 116 14.26 -9.97 10.75
CA VAL A 116 12.88 -9.94 11.26
C VAL A 116 12.89 -9.32 12.65
N TRP A 117 11.97 -8.40 12.89
CA TRP A 117 11.83 -7.73 14.18
C TRP A 117 10.38 -7.73 14.66
N SER A 118 10.19 -7.96 15.95
CA SER A 118 8.96 -7.64 16.67
C SER A 118 9.30 -7.11 18.06
N ALA A 119 8.37 -6.39 18.68
CA ALA A 119 8.55 -5.91 20.06
C ALA A 119 8.75 -7.07 21.06
N ALA A 120 8.14 -8.24 20.80
CA ALA A 120 8.20 -9.40 21.69
C ALA A 120 9.53 -10.19 21.57
N SER A 121 10.08 -10.32 20.36
CA SER A 121 11.29 -11.13 20.10
C SER A 121 12.56 -10.29 20.00
N GLY A 122 12.45 -9.00 19.71
CA GLY A 122 13.56 -8.19 19.22
C GLY A 122 14.02 -8.62 17.82
N PRO A 123 15.18 -8.11 17.35
CA PRO A 123 15.71 -8.42 16.03
C PRO A 123 16.27 -9.84 15.96
N ARG A 124 16.05 -10.50 14.84
CA ARG A 124 16.65 -11.80 14.49
C ARG A 124 17.05 -11.81 13.03
N GLU A 125 18.28 -12.21 12.76
CA GLU A 125 18.70 -12.49 11.38
C GLU A 125 17.90 -13.70 10.86
N ALA A 126 17.07 -13.45 9.86
CA ALA A 126 16.25 -14.47 9.24
C ALA A 126 16.94 -15.09 8.02
N SER A 127 17.70 -14.27 7.27
CA SER A 127 18.43 -14.75 6.09
C SER A 127 19.64 -13.87 5.81
N ALA A 128 20.75 -14.48 5.43
CA ALA A 128 21.89 -13.75 4.86
C ALA A 128 21.66 -13.36 3.39
N ALA A 129 20.70 -14.00 2.71
CA ALA A 129 20.46 -13.86 1.29
C ALA A 129 18.96 -14.04 0.99
N SER A 130 18.14 -13.02 1.29
CA SER A 130 16.71 -13.00 1.00
C SER A 130 16.43 -12.25 -0.30
N PRO A 131 15.81 -12.89 -1.31
CA PRO A 131 15.21 -12.17 -2.43
C PRO A 131 14.23 -11.12 -1.89
N ILE A 132 14.37 -9.87 -2.30
CA ILE A 132 13.47 -8.82 -1.83
C ILE A 132 12.11 -8.99 -2.51
N GLY A 133 11.11 -9.39 -1.73
CA GLY A 133 9.79 -9.69 -2.26
C GLY A 133 8.69 -9.61 -1.21
N THR A 134 7.83 -8.60 -1.32
CA THR A 134 6.73 -8.39 -0.37
C THR A 134 5.55 -9.36 -0.60
N PHE A 135 5.44 -9.98 -1.78
CA PHE A 135 4.33 -10.87 -2.15
C PHE A 135 4.38 -12.26 -1.48
N ALA A 136 5.56 -12.69 -1.01
CA ALA A 136 5.74 -13.92 -0.22
C ALA A 136 6.29 -13.62 1.19
N THR A 137 6.02 -12.41 1.69
CA THR A 137 6.43 -11.96 3.03
C THR A 137 5.20 -11.62 3.85
N SER A 138 5.00 -12.29 4.98
CA SER A 138 3.79 -12.12 5.82
C SER A 138 4.04 -12.50 7.27
N ALA A 139 3.17 -12.08 8.17
CA ALA A 139 3.19 -12.45 9.58
C ALA A 139 1.80 -12.89 10.04
N SER A 140 1.74 -13.84 10.96
CA SER A 140 0.49 -14.28 11.57
C SER A 140 -0.16 -13.13 12.33
N ALA A 141 -1.49 -13.16 12.49
CA ALA A 141 -2.24 -12.09 13.14
C ALA A 141 -1.80 -11.81 14.59
N ASP A 142 -1.29 -12.84 15.28
CA ASP A 142 -0.72 -12.71 16.63
C ASP A 142 0.75 -12.24 16.66
N GLY A 143 1.41 -12.21 15.49
CA GLY A 143 2.80 -11.80 15.31
C GLY A 143 3.83 -12.85 15.75
N ARG A 144 3.43 -14.11 15.96
CA ARG A 144 4.31 -15.18 16.46
C ARG A 144 4.97 -16.02 15.36
N SER A 145 4.42 -15.99 14.15
CA SER A 145 4.96 -16.71 13.00
C SER A 145 5.11 -15.79 11.81
N VAL A 146 6.10 -16.08 10.96
CA VAL A 146 6.44 -15.30 9.78
C VAL A 146 6.65 -16.20 8.58
N LEU A 147 6.34 -15.65 7.41
CA LEU A 147 6.65 -16.20 6.10
C LEU A 147 7.58 -15.22 5.40
N PHE A 148 8.66 -15.70 4.81
CA PHE A 148 9.59 -14.84 4.07
C PHE A 148 10.39 -15.62 3.01
N PRO A 149 10.80 -14.94 1.93
CA PRO A 149 11.74 -15.49 0.95
C PRO A 149 13.16 -15.55 1.51
N THR A 150 13.93 -16.58 1.18
CA THR A 150 15.30 -16.81 1.68
C THR A 150 16.11 -17.63 0.68
N ARG A 151 17.42 -17.79 0.95
CA ARG A 151 18.37 -18.58 0.14
C ARG A 151 18.29 -18.24 -1.35
N GLY A 152 18.21 -16.95 -1.64
CA GLY A 152 18.20 -16.41 -2.99
C GLY A 152 19.51 -16.72 -3.73
N ASN A 153 19.41 -17.05 -5.02
CA ASN A 153 20.58 -16.98 -5.90
C ASN A 153 21.01 -15.52 -6.12
N ALA A 154 22.19 -15.29 -6.69
CA ALA A 154 22.82 -13.96 -6.74
C ALA A 154 21.94 -12.87 -7.38
N ASP A 155 21.09 -13.21 -8.35
CA ASP A 155 20.18 -12.28 -9.01
C ASP A 155 18.76 -12.23 -8.40
N GLY A 156 18.50 -13.04 -7.36
CA GLY A 156 17.21 -13.13 -6.69
C GLY A 156 16.10 -13.73 -7.55
N SER A 157 16.44 -14.40 -8.65
CA SER A 157 15.46 -15.02 -9.56
C SER A 157 14.89 -16.33 -9.01
N VAL A 158 15.58 -16.99 -8.08
CA VAL A 158 15.18 -18.25 -7.44
C VAL A 158 15.47 -18.18 -5.94
N GLY A 159 14.61 -18.76 -5.12
CA GLY A 159 14.83 -18.90 -3.68
C GLY A 159 13.84 -19.85 -3.03
N ASP A 160 13.87 -19.88 -1.70
CA ASP A 160 12.97 -20.66 -0.86
C ASP A 160 11.93 -19.74 -0.21
N VAL A 161 10.75 -20.27 0.15
CA VAL A 161 9.82 -19.64 1.09
C VAL A 161 9.86 -20.42 2.39
N GLU A 162 10.21 -19.76 3.49
CA GLU A 162 10.25 -20.35 4.82
C GLU A 162 9.11 -19.87 5.71
N LEU A 163 8.60 -20.78 6.52
CA LEU A 163 7.80 -20.52 7.72
C LEU A 163 8.73 -20.57 8.93
N ALA A 164 8.67 -19.56 9.79
CA ALA A 164 9.42 -19.55 11.03
C ALA A 164 8.62 -18.96 12.19
N SER A 165 9.02 -19.27 13.42
CA SER A 165 8.67 -18.45 14.58
C SER A 165 9.34 -17.08 14.46
N THR A 166 8.72 -16.01 14.97
CA THR A 166 9.26 -14.64 14.87
C THR A 166 10.62 -14.47 15.58
N ASP A 167 10.93 -15.34 16.55
CA ASP A 167 12.24 -15.38 17.23
C ASP A 167 13.29 -16.26 16.52
N MET A 168 12.94 -16.83 15.36
CA MET A 168 13.75 -17.73 14.53
C MET A 168 14.17 -19.05 15.21
N SER A 169 13.57 -19.43 16.35
CA SER A 169 13.88 -20.68 17.03
C SER A 169 13.34 -21.92 16.31
N GLU A 170 12.26 -21.78 15.55
CA GLU A 170 11.65 -22.83 14.73
C GLU A 170 11.58 -22.36 13.28
N ARG A 171 12.00 -23.21 12.32
CA ARG A 171 12.04 -22.90 10.90
C ARG A 171 11.71 -24.13 10.06
N THR A 172 10.89 -23.94 9.02
CA THR A 172 10.53 -24.97 8.05
C THR A 172 10.47 -24.36 6.65
N THR A 173 11.15 -24.98 5.69
CA THR A 173 11.02 -24.61 4.27
C THR A 173 9.68 -25.12 3.74
N LEU A 174 8.79 -24.22 3.33
CA LEU A 174 7.49 -24.58 2.74
C LEU A 174 7.61 -24.84 1.24
N LEU A 175 8.40 -24.00 0.55
CA LEU A 175 8.65 -24.07 -0.88
C LEU A 175 10.15 -23.93 -1.10
N GLY A 176 10.75 -24.85 -1.87
CA GLY A 176 12.18 -24.85 -2.16
C GLY A 176 12.48 -24.55 -3.63
N ALA A 177 13.49 -23.73 -3.89
CA ALA A 177 13.98 -23.39 -5.23
C ALA A 177 12.87 -22.94 -6.22
N VAL A 178 11.93 -22.12 -5.75
CA VAL A 178 10.85 -21.57 -6.57
C VAL A 178 11.27 -20.26 -7.25
N PRO A 179 10.69 -19.92 -8.41
CA PRO A 179 10.96 -18.65 -9.08
C PRO A 179 10.56 -17.46 -8.21
N MET A 180 11.46 -16.51 -7.99
CA MET A 180 11.25 -15.30 -7.18
C MET A 180 11.29 -13.99 -8.00
N GLY A 181 11.81 -14.07 -9.22
CA GLY A 181 12.25 -12.90 -9.98
C GLY A 181 11.17 -11.86 -10.33
N PHE A 182 11.53 -10.59 -10.15
CA PHE A 182 10.84 -9.41 -10.66
C PHE A 182 11.72 -8.70 -11.70
N PRO A 183 11.17 -8.12 -12.78
CA PRO A 183 9.80 -8.17 -13.27
C PRO A 183 9.50 -9.42 -14.14
N GLN A 184 10.49 -10.31 -14.31
CA GLN A 184 10.51 -11.29 -15.42
C GLN A 184 9.98 -12.68 -15.07
N GLY A 185 9.71 -12.97 -13.79
CA GLY A 185 9.11 -14.23 -13.38
C GLY A 185 7.60 -14.22 -13.58
N TYR A 186 7.10 -14.82 -14.67
CA TYR A 186 5.66 -15.03 -14.88
C TYR A 186 5.00 -15.86 -13.77
N CYS A 187 5.78 -16.47 -12.86
CA CYS A 187 5.24 -17.23 -11.75
C CYS A 187 6.01 -17.06 -10.42
N ARG A 188 6.08 -15.81 -9.94
CA ARG A 188 6.52 -15.53 -8.57
C ARG A 188 5.50 -16.08 -7.55
N PRO A 189 5.94 -16.54 -6.37
CA PRO A 189 5.01 -16.96 -5.34
C PRO A 189 4.27 -15.77 -4.74
N PHE A 190 2.99 -16.00 -4.46
CA PHE A 190 2.19 -15.16 -3.58
C PHE A 190 1.95 -15.99 -2.32
N ALA A 191 2.29 -15.47 -1.15
CA ALA A 191 2.10 -16.19 0.10
C ALA A 191 1.71 -15.24 1.24
N ALA A 192 0.79 -15.70 2.08
CA ALA A 192 0.33 -14.97 3.25
C ALA A 192 -0.13 -15.93 4.34
N PHE A 193 -0.22 -15.42 5.58
CA PHE A 193 -1.10 -16.05 6.56
C PHE A 193 -2.54 -15.64 6.27
N VAL A 194 -3.44 -16.62 6.20
CA VAL A 194 -4.89 -16.39 6.04
C VAL A 194 -5.62 -16.83 7.31
N GLY A 195 -6.82 -16.28 7.51
CA GLY A 195 -7.70 -16.64 8.61
C GLY A 195 -7.55 -15.81 9.88
N ARG A 196 -8.44 -16.10 10.85
CA ARG A 196 -8.60 -15.28 12.07
C ARG A 196 -7.54 -15.60 13.13
N HIS A 197 -7.40 -14.67 14.08
CA HIS A 197 -6.49 -14.82 15.23
C HIS A 197 -6.68 -16.18 15.93
N GLY A 198 -5.58 -16.92 16.10
CA GLY A 198 -5.55 -18.25 16.71
C GLY A 198 -5.92 -19.42 15.79
N ARG A 199 -6.25 -19.15 14.51
CA ARG A 199 -6.49 -20.16 13.47
C ARG A 199 -5.80 -19.81 12.14
N SER A 200 -4.90 -18.83 12.15
CA SER A 200 -4.22 -18.41 10.94
C SER A 200 -3.21 -19.46 10.48
N HIS A 201 -3.15 -19.75 9.19
CA HIS A 201 -2.22 -20.71 8.61
C HIS A 201 -1.60 -20.16 7.31
N PRO A 202 -0.43 -20.66 6.88
CA PRO A 202 0.19 -20.27 5.62
C PRO A 202 -0.63 -20.77 4.43
N VAL A 203 -0.79 -19.91 3.44
CA VAL A 203 -1.22 -20.28 2.09
C VAL A 203 -0.25 -19.67 1.10
N ALA A 204 0.10 -20.44 0.08
CA ALA A 204 0.96 -19.99 -0.99
C ALA A 204 0.44 -20.46 -2.34
N LEU A 205 0.43 -19.54 -3.29
CA LEU A 205 0.29 -19.83 -4.69
C LEU A 205 1.70 -19.78 -5.31
N HIS A 206 2.10 -20.82 -6.03
CA HIS A 206 3.48 -21.00 -6.50
C HIS A 206 3.55 -21.81 -7.79
N CYS A 207 4.68 -21.74 -8.49
CA CYS A 207 5.01 -22.66 -9.58
C CYS A 207 6.23 -23.50 -9.23
N GLU A 208 6.23 -24.71 -9.75
CA GLU A 208 7.45 -25.48 -9.93
C GLU A 208 8.29 -24.89 -11.08
N GLY A 209 9.60 -25.08 -11.04
CA GLY A 209 10.52 -24.54 -12.04
C GLY A 209 10.15 -24.96 -13.47
N GLY A 210 9.83 -23.98 -14.33
CA GLY A 210 9.46 -24.21 -15.73
C GLY A 210 7.98 -24.51 -15.99
N ALA A 211 7.12 -24.53 -14.96
CA ALA A 211 5.69 -24.74 -15.13
C ALA A 211 5.00 -23.53 -15.78
N SER A 212 3.98 -23.80 -16.62
CA SER A 212 3.13 -22.77 -17.27
C SER A 212 1.84 -22.46 -16.50
N SER A 213 1.66 -23.07 -15.33
CA SER A 213 0.52 -22.87 -14.44
C SER A 213 0.95 -23.00 -12.99
N ALA A 214 0.27 -22.29 -12.10
CA ALA A 214 0.54 -22.30 -10.67
C ALA A 214 -0.30 -23.36 -9.92
N THR A 215 0.09 -23.62 -8.68
CA THR A 215 -0.64 -24.41 -7.69
C THR A 215 -0.89 -23.56 -6.45
N LEU A 216 -2.12 -23.59 -5.93
CA LEU A 216 -2.49 -23.03 -4.64
C LEU A 216 -2.37 -24.13 -3.58
N SER A 217 -1.56 -23.88 -2.56
CA SER A 217 -1.29 -24.81 -1.47
C SER A 217 -1.57 -24.16 -0.12
N SER A 218 -2.09 -24.94 0.82
CA SER A 218 -2.31 -24.55 2.22
C SER A 218 -1.47 -25.41 3.15
N TRP A 219 -1.07 -24.85 4.30
CA TRP A 219 -0.33 -25.55 5.36
C TRP A 219 -1.09 -25.51 6.68
N GLU A 220 -2.23 -26.18 6.77
CA GLU A 220 -2.93 -26.33 8.05
C GLU A 220 -2.21 -27.38 8.92
N ARG A 221 -1.94 -27.07 10.19
CA ARG A 221 -1.30 -27.97 11.16
C ARG A 221 0.06 -28.53 10.72
N GLY A 222 0.75 -27.83 9.82
CA GLY A 222 2.08 -28.19 9.32
C GLY A 222 2.09 -29.16 8.14
N GLU A 223 0.93 -29.65 7.70
CA GLU A 223 0.83 -30.52 6.52
C GLU A 223 0.49 -29.69 5.29
N ARG A 224 1.21 -29.92 4.19
CA ARG A 224 0.91 -29.30 2.90
C ARG A 224 -0.27 -30.00 2.26
N VAL A 225 -1.27 -29.23 1.84
CA VAL A 225 -2.38 -29.67 0.99
C VAL A 225 -2.39 -28.79 -0.27
N ASP A 226 -2.33 -29.42 -1.44
CA ASP A 226 -2.50 -28.73 -2.71
C ASP A 226 -3.99 -28.62 -3.03
N LEU A 227 -4.55 -27.42 -2.86
CA LEU A 227 -5.98 -27.14 -2.99
C LEU A 227 -6.43 -27.11 -4.46
N LEU A 228 -5.61 -26.50 -5.31
CA LEU A 228 -5.90 -26.39 -6.74
C LEU A 228 -4.62 -26.25 -7.56
N GLY A 229 -4.39 -27.16 -8.51
CA GLY A 229 -3.41 -27.02 -9.57
C GLY A 229 -4.01 -26.39 -10.83
N GLY A 230 -3.16 -26.00 -11.79
CA GLY A 230 -3.64 -25.48 -13.08
C GLY A 230 -4.18 -24.05 -12.99
N ILE A 231 -3.61 -23.21 -12.13
CA ILE A 231 -3.96 -21.80 -11.99
C ILE A 231 -3.24 -20.95 -13.05
N ALA A 232 -3.91 -19.93 -13.58
CA ALA A 232 -3.37 -19.07 -14.62
C ALA A 232 -2.12 -18.30 -14.16
N THR A 233 -1.20 -18.02 -15.09
CA THR A 233 -0.03 -17.16 -14.87
C THR A 233 -0.15 -15.86 -15.70
N PRO A 234 0.22 -14.66 -15.18
CA PRO A 234 0.78 -14.41 -13.86
C PRO A 234 -0.22 -14.71 -12.75
N PRO A 235 0.19 -15.44 -11.71
CA PRO A 235 -0.77 -16.05 -10.84
C PRO A 235 -1.19 -15.06 -9.75
N PHE A 236 -2.43 -15.18 -9.33
CA PHE A 236 -3.06 -14.27 -8.37
C PHE A 236 -4.08 -15.06 -7.54
N PHE A 237 -4.14 -14.74 -6.26
CA PHE A 237 -5.25 -15.15 -5.41
C PHE A 237 -5.54 -14.11 -4.35
N SER A 238 -6.76 -14.14 -3.84
CA SER A 238 -7.17 -13.46 -2.62
C SER A 238 -7.90 -14.45 -1.72
N ALA A 239 -7.90 -14.18 -0.43
CA ALA A 239 -8.53 -15.02 0.58
C ALA A 239 -9.68 -14.28 1.25
N ASP A 240 -10.68 -15.03 1.70
CA ASP A 240 -11.74 -14.47 2.53
C ASP A 240 -11.21 -14.16 3.95
N THR A 241 -11.96 -13.34 4.70
CA THR A 241 -11.56 -12.99 6.09
C THR A 241 -11.51 -14.18 7.05
N GLY A 242 -12.20 -15.28 6.72
CA GLY A 242 -12.17 -16.54 7.46
C GLY A 242 -10.91 -17.37 7.20
N GLY A 243 -10.30 -17.20 6.02
CA GLY A 243 -9.17 -18.01 5.54
C GLY A 243 -9.57 -19.40 5.06
N GLY A 244 -10.84 -19.61 4.75
CA GLY A 244 -11.39 -20.90 4.30
C GLY A 244 -11.81 -20.89 2.82
N SER A 245 -11.69 -19.75 2.14
CA SER A 245 -12.02 -19.65 0.72
C SER A 245 -11.06 -18.72 -0.02
N PHE A 246 -10.75 -19.10 -1.26
CA PHE A 246 -9.74 -18.46 -2.09
C PHE A 246 -10.30 -18.16 -3.47
N PHE A 247 -10.21 -16.91 -3.92
CA PHE A 247 -10.49 -16.56 -5.30
C PHE A 247 -9.24 -16.74 -6.14
N THR A 248 -9.36 -17.37 -7.31
CA THR A 248 -8.29 -17.43 -8.31
C THR A 248 -8.86 -17.64 -9.72
N THR A 249 -8.00 -17.89 -10.72
CA THR A 249 -8.42 -18.12 -12.12
C THR A 249 -7.75 -19.36 -12.72
N LEU A 250 -8.50 -20.13 -13.51
CA LEU A 250 -8.01 -21.36 -14.14
C LEU A 250 -7.09 -21.05 -15.34
N ALA A 251 -6.02 -21.84 -15.51
CA ALA A 251 -5.15 -21.77 -16.66
C ALA A 251 -5.91 -22.13 -17.96
N GLY A 252 -5.50 -21.55 -19.08
CA GLY A 252 -6.16 -21.74 -20.38
C GLY A 252 -7.41 -20.88 -20.54
N SER A 253 -8.49 -21.18 -19.79
CA SER A 253 -9.75 -20.43 -19.89
C SER A 253 -9.64 -19.03 -19.27
N GLY A 254 -8.97 -18.93 -18.11
CA GLY A 254 -8.98 -17.74 -17.26
C GLY A 254 -10.27 -17.57 -16.47
N TYR A 255 -11.08 -18.63 -16.33
CA TYR A 255 -12.36 -18.55 -15.61
C TYR A 255 -12.15 -18.32 -14.11
N PRO A 256 -12.90 -17.40 -13.50
CA PRO A 256 -12.85 -17.14 -12.06
C PRO A 256 -13.47 -18.31 -11.28
N VAL A 257 -12.77 -18.72 -10.23
CA VAL A 257 -13.20 -19.79 -9.32
C VAL A 257 -13.02 -19.37 -7.88
N VAL A 258 -13.84 -19.94 -7.00
CA VAL A 258 -13.58 -19.99 -5.56
C VAL A 258 -13.18 -21.40 -5.18
N VAL A 259 -12.06 -21.53 -4.47
CA VAL A 259 -11.55 -22.79 -3.93
C VAL A 259 -11.72 -22.75 -2.42
N SER A 260 -12.32 -23.77 -1.82
CA SER A 260 -12.38 -23.92 -0.37
C SER A 260 -11.08 -24.50 0.21
N ASP A 261 -10.95 -24.50 1.52
CA ASP A 261 -9.82 -25.07 2.26
C ASP A 261 -9.74 -26.61 2.21
N ASP A 262 -10.81 -27.29 1.82
CA ASP A 262 -10.82 -28.73 1.50
C ASP A 262 -10.63 -29.04 0.00
N GLY A 263 -10.45 -28.01 -0.83
CA GLY A 263 -10.16 -28.15 -2.26
C GLY A 263 -11.39 -28.26 -3.18
N GLU A 264 -12.62 -28.04 -2.67
CA GLU A 264 -13.78 -27.91 -3.54
C GLU A 264 -13.69 -26.65 -4.42
N VAL A 265 -13.96 -26.81 -5.71
CA VAL A 265 -13.84 -25.73 -6.70
C VAL A 265 -15.22 -25.33 -7.20
N ASN A 266 -15.57 -24.06 -6.98
CA ASN A 266 -16.80 -23.44 -7.43
C ASN A 266 -16.48 -22.47 -8.57
N ALA A 267 -16.85 -22.82 -9.80
CA ALA A 267 -16.79 -21.88 -10.91
C ALA A 267 -17.79 -20.75 -10.70
N LEU A 268 -17.32 -19.51 -10.79
CA LEU A 268 -18.17 -18.33 -10.62
C LEU A 268 -18.83 -17.93 -11.94
N ASP A 269 -18.08 -18.05 -13.04
CA ASP A 269 -18.46 -17.51 -14.34
C ASP A 269 -17.67 -18.21 -15.46
N GLU A 270 -18.18 -18.15 -16.69
CA GLU A 270 -17.52 -18.63 -17.91
C GLU A 270 -16.92 -17.48 -18.74
N VAL A 271 -16.49 -16.43 -18.04
CA VAL A 271 -15.80 -15.26 -18.61
C VAL A 271 -14.37 -15.21 -18.10
N ARG A 272 -13.43 -14.75 -18.93
CA ARG A 272 -12.04 -14.59 -18.49
C ARG A 272 -11.95 -13.50 -17.44
N SER A 273 -11.27 -13.79 -16.33
CA SER A 273 -10.94 -12.86 -15.26
C SER A 273 -9.43 -12.77 -15.08
N ARG A 274 -8.97 -11.81 -14.27
CA ARG A 274 -7.57 -11.69 -13.84
C ARG A 274 -7.42 -11.45 -12.35
N ILE A 275 -8.31 -10.63 -11.78
CA ILE A 275 -8.23 -10.20 -10.39
C ILE A 275 -9.63 -10.22 -9.77
N GLY A 276 -9.68 -10.45 -8.48
CA GLY A 276 -10.91 -10.48 -7.71
C GLY A 276 -10.63 -10.58 -6.21
N PHE A 277 -11.63 -10.23 -5.43
CA PHE A 277 -11.52 -10.17 -3.97
C PHE A 277 -12.86 -10.49 -3.32
N PHE A 278 -12.79 -10.96 -2.07
CA PHE A 278 -13.97 -11.17 -1.27
C PHE A 278 -14.49 -9.82 -0.75
N ALA A 279 -15.73 -9.49 -1.13
CA ALA A 279 -16.50 -8.42 -0.52
C ALA A 279 -17.12 -8.91 0.80
N LYS A 280 -17.64 -7.96 1.58
CA LYS A 280 -18.32 -8.28 2.84
C LYS A 280 -19.54 -9.16 2.60
N GLY A 281 -19.69 -10.20 3.42
CA GLY A 281 -20.77 -11.18 3.27
C GLY A 281 -20.43 -12.38 2.37
N GLY A 282 -19.18 -12.49 1.91
CA GLY A 282 -18.69 -13.69 1.20
C GLY A 282 -18.90 -13.68 -0.31
N SER A 283 -19.55 -12.65 -0.87
CA SER A 283 -19.58 -12.45 -2.32
C SER A 283 -18.19 -12.07 -2.84
N VAL A 284 -17.91 -12.40 -4.10
CA VAL A 284 -16.66 -12.09 -4.77
C VAL A 284 -16.89 -11.00 -5.80
N VAL A 285 -16.09 -9.94 -5.78
CA VAL A 285 -16.03 -8.93 -6.84
C VAL A 285 -14.80 -9.20 -7.69
N TYR A 286 -14.97 -9.29 -9.00
CA TYR A 286 -13.89 -9.64 -9.93
C TYR A 286 -14.03 -8.90 -11.26
N THR A 287 -12.91 -8.81 -11.99
CA THR A 287 -12.93 -8.28 -13.36
C THR A 287 -13.38 -9.34 -14.35
N ALA A 288 -14.22 -8.99 -15.31
CA ALA A 288 -14.74 -9.89 -16.33
C ALA A 288 -14.45 -9.33 -17.73
N GLN A 289 -13.69 -10.07 -18.54
CA GLN A 289 -13.35 -9.69 -19.92
C GLN A 289 -14.40 -10.24 -20.90
N THR A 290 -15.30 -9.38 -21.36
CA THR A 290 -16.32 -9.69 -22.36
C THR A 290 -15.90 -9.18 -23.75
N GLU A 291 -16.74 -9.46 -24.76
CA GLU A 291 -16.57 -8.88 -26.10
C GLU A 291 -16.76 -7.36 -26.11
N ALA A 292 -17.58 -6.83 -25.21
CA ALA A 292 -17.86 -5.40 -25.08
C ALA A 292 -16.74 -4.64 -24.37
N GLY A 293 -15.89 -5.33 -23.61
CA GLY A 293 -14.79 -4.73 -22.86
C GLY A 293 -14.58 -5.44 -21.52
N LEU A 294 -13.99 -4.72 -20.57
CA LEU A 294 -13.82 -5.21 -19.22
C LEU A 294 -14.96 -4.67 -18.34
N GLU A 295 -15.52 -5.54 -17.51
CA GLU A 295 -16.60 -5.26 -16.56
C GLU A 295 -16.13 -5.57 -15.14
N LEU A 296 -16.82 -5.02 -14.14
CA LEU A 296 -16.80 -5.53 -12.76
C LEU A 296 -18.05 -6.34 -12.53
N ARG A 297 -17.86 -7.57 -12.07
CA ARG A 297 -18.95 -8.47 -11.69
C ARG A 297 -18.87 -8.81 -10.23
N ARG A 298 -20.03 -9.12 -9.67
CA ARG A 298 -20.20 -9.65 -8.33
C ARG A 298 -20.80 -11.04 -8.44
N ALA A 299 -20.18 -12.02 -7.77
CA ALA A 299 -20.69 -13.37 -7.65
C ALA A 299 -21.04 -13.70 -6.20
N THR A 300 -22.10 -14.46 -5.99
CA THR A 300 -22.33 -15.17 -4.72
C THR A 300 -21.95 -16.64 -4.92
N PRO A 301 -20.85 -17.13 -4.32
CA PRO A 301 -20.44 -18.53 -4.45
C PRO A 301 -21.44 -19.49 -3.78
N GLY A 302 -21.48 -20.74 -4.25
CA GLY A 302 -22.30 -21.83 -3.71
C GLY A 302 -22.87 -22.75 -4.80
N ASP A 303 -23.74 -23.69 -4.45
CA ASP A 303 -24.32 -24.70 -5.36
C ASP A 303 -25.06 -24.11 -6.56
N CYS A 304 -25.56 -22.88 -6.42
CA CYS A 304 -26.23 -22.13 -7.47
C CYS A 304 -25.58 -20.73 -7.52
N PRO A 305 -24.40 -20.60 -8.14
CA PRO A 305 -23.71 -19.33 -8.18
C PRO A 305 -24.54 -18.33 -8.97
N SER A 306 -24.69 -17.12 -8.42
CA SER A 306 -25.35 -16.01 -9.09
C SER A 306 -24.32 -14.95 -9.41
N THR A 307 -24.26 -14.50 -10.66
CA THR A 307 -23.42 -13.40 -11.11
C THR A 307 -24.26 -12.21 -11.54
N GLU A 308 -23.79 -11.01 -11.22
CA GLU A 308 -24.36 -9.76 -11.69
C GLU A 308 -23.23 -8.80 -12.12
N THR A 309 -23.45 -8.03 -13.18
CA THR A 309 -22.56 -6.92 -13.54
C THR A 309 -22.87 -5.72 -12.66
N ILE A 310 -21.84 -5.20 -11.98
CA ILE A 310 -21.94 -4.03 -11.10
C ILE A 310 -21.32 -2.78 -11.72
N ALA A 311 -20.48 -2.93 -12.76
CA ALA A 311 -20.00 -1.83 -13.59
C ALA A 311 -19.56 -2.31 -14.98
N ASP A 312 -19.89 -1.53 -16.02
CA ASP A 312 -19.44 -1.72 -17.40
C ASP A 312 -18.35 -0.71 -17.77
N GLY A 313 -17.64 -0.95 -18.88
CA GLY A 313 -16.65 -0.01 -19.42
C GLY A 313 -15.46 0.25 -18.48
N VAL A 314 -15.10 -0.76 -17.70
CA VAL A 314 -14.04 -0.68 -16.69
C VAL A 314 -12.69 -0.76 -17.38
N GLY A 315 -11.75 0.10 -17.02
CA GLY A 315 -10.34 0.02 -17.39
C GLY A 315 -9.51 -0.80 -16.38
N GLY A 316 -9.94 -0.85 -15.12
CA GLY A 316 -9.35 -1.67 -14.06
C GLY A 316 -9.75 -1.21 -12.64
N ILE A 317 -9.33 -1.96 -11.63
CA ILE A 317 -9.59 -1.65 -10.22
C ILE A 317 -8.49 -0.73 -9.67
N LEU A 318 -8.88 0.29 -8.90
CA LEU A 318 -7.96 1.19 -8.21
C LEU A 318 -7.69 0.68 -6.79
N THR A 319 -6.45 0.30 -6.50
CA THR A 319 -6.01 -0.16 -5.17
C THR A 319 -4.56 0.28 -4.90
N VAL A 320 -4.21 0.45 -3.62
CA VAL A 320 -2.83 0.72 -3.15
C VAL A 320 -2.24 -0.45 -2.36
N LEU A 321 -2.92 -1.59 -2.33
CA LEU A 321 -2.43 -2.77 -1.62
C LEU A 321 -1.14 -3.26 -2.29
N ALA A 322 -0.17 -3.64 -1.47
CA ALA A 322 1.13 -4.11 -1.93
C ALA A 322 1.60 -5.33 -1.11
N GLY A 323 2.32 -6.23 -1.77
CA GLY A 323 2.85 -7.45 -1.16
C GLY A 323 1.77 -8.45 -0.76
N SER A 324 1.94 -9.11 0.39
CA SER A 324 0.98 -10.10 0.89
C SER A 324 -0.38 -9.50 1.30
N LYS A 325 -0.44 -8.18 1.52
CA LYS A 325 -1.70 -7.48 1.82
C LYS A 325 -2.71 -7.54 0.68
N VAL A 326 -2.30 -7.70 -0.59
CA VAL A 326 -3.27 -7.85 -1.69
C VAL A 326 -4.13 -9.10 -1.55
N ILE A 327 -3.63 -10.09 -0.81
CA ILE A 327 -4.27 -11.39 -0.61
C ILE A 327 -5.32 -11.31 0.50
N THR A 328 -5.05 -10.53 1.55
CA THR A 328 -5.77 -10.62 2.84
C THR A 328 -6.53 -9.36 3.22
N ASP A 329 -6.13 -8.19 2.70
CA ASP A 329 -6.79 -6.93 3.00
C ASP A 329 -7.97 -6.69 2.06
N ALA A 330 -8.98 -5.96 2.56
CA ALA A 330 -10.14 -5.60 1.77
C ALA A 330 -9.77 -4.59 0.68
N TRP A 331 -10.21 -4.85 -0.55
CA TRP A 331 -10.08 -3.93 -1.69
C TRP A 331 -11.22 -2.90 -1.75
N ALA A 332 -12.33 -3.19 -1.04
CA ALA A 332 -13.46 -2.30 -0.90
C ALA A 332 -13.25 -1.26 0.22
N SER A 333 -14.17 -0.31 0.33
CA SER A 333 -14.27 0.60 1.46
C SER A 333 -14.33 -0.16 2.79
N PRO A 334 -13.91 0.44 3.93
CA PRO A 334 -13.91 -0.23 5.23
C PRO A 334 -15.23 -0.91 5.65
N ASP A 335 -16.38 -0.37 5.21
CA ASP A 335 -17.69 -0.96 5.44
C ASP A 335 -18.08 -2.09 4.47
N GLY A 336 -17.26 -2.31 3.43
CA GLY A 336 -17.40 -3.29 2.36
C GLY A 336 -18.38 -2.90 1.26
N SER A 337 -18.86 -1.66 1.22
CA SER A 337 -19.94 -1.24 0.32
C SER A 337 -19.48 -0.67 -1.03
N LYS A 338 -18.25 -0.18 -1.15
CA LYS A 338 -17.80 0.53 -2.37
C LYS A 338 -16.49 -0.05 -2.87
N VAL A 339 -16.33 -0.11 -4.19
CA VAL A 339 -15.04 -0.40 -4.85
C VAL A 339 -14.68 0.75 -5.78
N ALA A 340 -13.43 1.20 -5.72
CA ALA A 340 -12.90 2.23 -6.61
C ALA A 340 -12.34 1.59 -7.88
N PHE A 341 -12.66 2.18 -9.03
CA PHE A 341 -12.21 1.71 -10.33
C PHE A 341 -11.98 2.91 -11.26
N PHE A 342 -11.41 2.65 -12.43
CA PHE A 342 -11.27 3.64 -13.50
C PHE A 342 -11.91 3.11 -14.78
N THR A 343 -12.45 3.99 -15.62
CA THR A 343 -13.00 3.65 -16.95
C THR A 343 -12.02 3.97 -18.07
N GLN A 344 -11.16 4.97 -17.86
CA GLN A 344 -10.23 5.48 -18.85
C GLN A 344 -8.85 5.67 -18.24
N ARG A 345 -7.83 5.44 -19.05
CA ARG A 345 -6.44 5.70 -18.69
C ARG A 345 -5.78 6.47 -19.81
N ASP A 346 -5.12 7.56 -19.48
CA ASP A 346 -4.26 8.27 -20.41
C ASP A 346 -3.05 7.37 -20.73
N PRO A 347 -2.86 6.94 -21.99
CA PRO A 347 -1.76 6.06 -22.35
C PRO A 347 -0.38 6.74 -22.25
N ALA A 348 -0.32 8.08 -22.31
CA ALA A 348 0.93 8.82 -22.22
C ALA A 348 1.45 8.91 -20.79
N THR A 349 0.54 9.10 -19.83
CA THR A 349 0.90 9.35 -18.42
C THR A 349 0.61 8.17 -17.50
N GLY A 350 -0.26 7.25 -17.92
CA GLY A 350 -0.75 6.14 -17.11
C GLY A 350 -1.79 6.54 -16.07
N LEU A 351 -2.15 7.82 -15.98
CA LEU A 351 -3.14 8.37 -15.06
C LEU A 351 -4.56 8.04 -15.50
N SER A 352 -5.51 8.04 -14.58
CA SER A 352 -6.87 7.58 -14.84
C SER A 352 -7.95 8.54 -14.35
N ASP A 353 -9.18 8.30 -14.75
CA ASP A 353 -10.37 8.82 -14.07
C ASP A 353 -10.61 8.05 -12.75
N VAL A 354 -11.63 8.46 -11.99
CA VAL A 354 -12.07 7.78 -10.76
C VAL A 354 -13.57 7.56 -10.81
N ALA A 355 -13.97 6.32 -10.56
CA ALA A 355 -15.37 5.91 -10.45
C ALA A 355 -15.57 4.94 -9.26
N LEU A 356 -16.82 4.79 -8.83
CA LEU A 356 -17.23 3.89 -7.76
C LEU A 356 -18.34 2.95 -8.21
N ALA A 357 -18.25 1.68 -7.80
CA ALA A 357 -19.36 0.74 -7.89
C ALA A 357 -19.81 0.30 -6.48
N ASP A 358 -21.10 0.00 -6.31
CA ASP A 358 -21.59 -0.64 -5.09
C ASP A 358 -21.16 -2.11 -5.11
N ALA A 359 -20.24 -2.46 -4.20
CA ALA A 359 -19.71 -3.81 -4.08
C ALA A 359 -20.76 -4.84 -3.60
N ARG A 360 -21.96 -4.38 -3.22
CA ARG A 360 -23.12 -5.21 -2.84
C ARG A 360 -24.09 -5.43 -4.01
N GLY A 361 -23.89 -4.73 -5.13
CA GLY A 361 -24.80 -4.73 -6.28
C GLY A 361 -25.99 -3.79 -6.13
N GLY A 362 -26.82 -3.71 -7.18
CA GLY A 362 -28.10 -3.02 -7.18
C GLY A 362 -28.10 -1.49 -7.38
N ALA A 363 -26.94 -0.83 -7.38
CA ALA A 363 -26.82 0.59 -7.69
C ALA A 363 -25.92 0.81 -8.93
N PRO A 364 -26.25 1.76 -9.83
CA PRO A 364 -25.40 2.07 -10.97
C PRO A 364 -24.06 2.67 -10.51
N PRO A 365 -22.98 2.49 -11.29
CA PRO A 365 -21.71 3.14 -11.00
C PRO A 365 -21.81 4.66 -10.93
N LEU A 366 -21.02 5.25 -10.04
CA LEU A 366 -20.90 6.70 -9.87
C LEU A 366 -19.58 7.17 -10.46
N SER A 367 -19.64 8.08 -11.43
CA SER A 367 -18.49 8.87 -11.85
C SER A 367 -18.09 9.83 -10.73
N VAL A 368 -16.87 9.70 -10.22
CA VAL A 368 -16.34 10.58 -9.16
C VAL A 368 -15.60 11.75 -9.76
N ASP A 369 -14.70 11.47 -10.71
CA ASP A 369 -13.95 12.47 -11.46
C ASP A 369 -13.55 11.89 -12.82
N GLU A 370 -14.04 12.50 -13.90
CA GLU A 370 -13.88 12.03 -15.28
C GLU A 370 -12.51 12.36 -15.89
N LEU A 371 -11.69 13.17 -15.21
CA LEU A 371 -10.42 13.61 -15.76
C LEU A 371 -9.37 12.50 -15.68
N THR A 372 -8.69 12.16 -16.78
CA THR A 372 -7.62 11.17 -16.81
C THR A 372 -6.28 11.72 -16.31
N ARG A 373 -6.29 12.28 -15.10
CA ARG A 373 -5.12 12.83 -14.40
C ARG A 373 -5.08 12.43 -12.93
N ASN A 374 -5.92 11.49 -12.53
CA ASN A 374 -6.01 11.05 -11.14
C ASN A 374 -5.06 9.89 -10.86
N VAL A 375 -4.62 9.82 -9.60
CA VAL A 375 -3.90 8.69 -9.03
C VAL A 375 -4.37 8.46 -7.59
N LEU A 376 -4.25 7.22 -7.11
CA LEU A 376 -4.36 6.94 -5.68
C LEU A 376 -2.99 7.14 -5.02
N GLY A 377 -2.85 8.21 -4.24
CA GLY A 377 -1.65 8.47 -3.41
C GLY A 377 -1.66 7.76 -2.05
N GLY A 378 -2.69 6.96 -1.76
CA GLY A 378 -2.91 6.27 -0.48
C GLY A 378 -4.21 5.46 -0.51
N PRO A 379 -4.66 4.90 0.64
CA PRO A 379 -5.89 4.12 0.69
C PRO A 379 -7.10 4.91 0.16
N PRO A 380 -7.90 4.36 -0.77
CA PRO A 380 -8.86 5.13 -1.55
C PRO A 380 -10.08 5.62 -0.77
N PHE A 381 -10.23 5.28 0.52
CA PHE A 381 -11.41 5.61 1.31
C PHE A 381 -11.05 6.19 2.67
N SER A 382 -11.89 7.12 3.16
CA SER A 382 -11.90 7.50 4.57
C SER A 382 -12.28 6.30 5.45
N ALA A 383 -11.85 6.31 6.71
CA ALA A 383 -12.08 5.19 7.63
C ALA A 383 -13.58 4.94 7.94
N ASP A 384 -14.43 5.97 7.79
CA ASP A 384 -15.89 5.83 7.88
C ASP A 384 -16.58 5.43 6.56
N SER A 385 -15.82 5.16 5.49
CA SER A 385 -16.32 4.78 4.16
C SER A 385 -17.21 5.81 3.45
N LYS A 386 -17.27 7.05 3.97
CA LYS A 386 -18.10 8.11 3.41
C LYS A 386 -17.45 8.87 2.26
N HIS A 387 -16.12 8.85 2.18
CA HIS A 387 -15.37 9.61 1.18
C HIS A 387 -14.43 8.72 0.39
N VAL A 388 -14.31 9.01 -0.90
CA VAL A 388 -13.22 8.52 -1.76
C VAL A 388 -12.11 9.54 -1.77
N LEU A 389 -10.87 9.09 -1.63
CA LEU A 389 -9.66 9.92 -1.62
C LEU A 389 -8.87 9.69 -2.89
N PHE A 390 -8.39 10.77 -3.51
CA PHE A 390 -7.58 10.71 -4.73
C PHE A 390 -6.74 11.98 -4.87
N ALA A 391 -5.79 11.96 -5.80
CA ALA A 391 -4.92 13.09 -6.12
C ALA A 391 -4.99 13.41 -7.61
N ARG A 392 -4.96 14.68 -8.00
CA ARG A 392 -4.89 15.12 -9.40
C ARG A 392 -3.47 15.55 -9.71
N ILE A 393 -2.72 14.78 -10.49
CA ILE A 393 -1.32 15.11 -10.80
C ILE A 393 -1.28 16.39 -11.65
N VAL A 394 -0.49 17.36 -11.17
CA VAL A 394 -0.24 18.63 -11.87
C VAL A 394 1.18 18.71 -12.44
N ASP A 395 2.13 17.99 -11.84
CA ASP A 395 3.51 17.87 -12.34
C ASP A 395 3.95 16.40 -12.32
N LEU A 396 4.16 15.82 -13.50
CA LEU A 396 4.63 14.44 -13.67
C LEU A 396 6.10 14.27 -13.26
N THR A 397 6.87 15.36 -13.18
CA THR A 397 8.30 15.34 -12.84
C THR A 397 8.48 15.13 -11.34
N THR A 398 7.76 15.91 -10.55
CA THR A 398 7.83 15.84 -9.08
C THR A 398 6.78 14.90 -8.49
N GLY A 399 5.71 14.61 -9.22
CA GLY A 399 4.59 13.80 -8.75
C GLY A 399 3.66 14.54 -7.78
N THR A 400 3.79 15.86 -7.65
CA THR A 400 2.90 16.66 -6.79
C THR A 400 1.50 16.78 -7.39
N ALA A 401 0.53 16.86 -6.48
CA ALA A 401 -0.87 16.85 -6.81
C ALA A 401 -1.71 17.52 -5.71
N PRO A 402 -2.65 18.40 -6.05
CA PRO A 402 -3.76 18.68 -5.15
C PRO A 402 -4.54 17.39 -4.82
N LEU A 403 -4.90 17.27 -3.54
CA LEU A 403 -5.56 16.12 -2.95
C LEU A 403 -7.05 16.41 -2.78
N PHE A 404 -7.88 15.42 -3.15
CA PHE A 404 -9.33 15.55 -3.24
C PHE A 404 -10.04 14.45 -2.48
N ALA A 405 -11.21 14.82 -1.94
CA ALA A 405 -12.17 13.89 -1.40
C ALA A 405 -13.51 14.05 -2.11
N SER A 406 -14.16 12.94 -2.44
CA SER A 406 -15.54 12.92 -2.96
C SER A 406 -16.49 12.24 -1.96
N GLY A 407 -17.63 12.85 -1.68
CA GLY A 407 -18.68 12.33 -0.81
C GLY A 407 -20.05 12.96 -1.14
N GLU A 408 -21.00 12.98 -0.18
CA GLU A 408 -22.34 13.55 -0.40
C GLU A 408 -22.32 15.02 -0.87
N GLY A 409 -21.32 15.80 -0.43
CA GLY A 409 -21.12 17.19 -0.85
C GLY A 409 -20.36 17.38 -2.16
N GLY A 410 -20.16 16.31 -2.95
CA GLY A 410 -19.37 16.34 -4.18
C GLY A 410 -17.86 16.30 -3.95
N VAL A 411 -17.11 16.63 -5.01
CA VAL A 411 -15.64 16.65 -5.02
C VAL A 411 -15.11 17.93 -4.40
N ARG A 412 -14.26 17.81 -3.38
CA ARG A 412 -13.64 18.95 -2.68
C ARG A 412 -12.14 18.74 -2.54
N GLN A 413 -11.38 19.78 -2.86
CA GLN A 413 -9.93 19.84 -2.62
C GLN A 413 -9.67 20.08 -1.12
N PHE A 414 -8.71 19.37 -0.53
CA PHE A 414 -8.34 19.54 0.87
C PHE A 414 -6.87 19.88 1.13
N SER A 415 -6.03 19.93 0.08
CA SER A 415 -4.64 20.40 0.13
C SER A 415 -4.40 21.55 -0.85
N ASP A 416 -3.21 22.17 -0.80
CA ASP A 416 -2.71 22.97 -1.92
C ASP A 416 -2.25 22.10 -3.12
N ASP A 417 -1.72 22.72 -4.17
CA ASP A 417 -1.24 22.04 -5.37
C ASP A 417 0.06 21.24 -5.15
N GLY A 418 0.77 21.50 -4.06
CA GLY A 418 1.98 20.80 -3.62
C GLY A 418 1.69 19.59 -2.72
N GLY A 419 0.49 19.01 -2.79
CA GLY A 419 0.15 17.76 -2.10
C GLY A 419 1.02 16.59 -2.56
N TRP A 420 1.36 15.70 -1.62
CA TRP A 420 2.20 14.52 -1.90
C TRP A 420 1.50 13.19 -1.56
N SER A 421 0.96 13.08 -0.35
CA SER A 421 0.35 11.84 0.12
C SER A 421 -0.71 12.08 1.18
N TYR A 422 -1.61 11.12 1.35
CA TYR A 422 -2.64 11.13 2.38
C TYR A 422 -2.79 9.73 3.00
N LEU A 423 -3.23 9.70 4.25
CA LEU A 423 -3.61 8.48 4.96
C LEU A 423 -4.95 8.72 5.68
N PRO A 424 -5.93 7.82 5.53
CA PRO A 424 -7.12 7.88 6.37
C PRO A 424 -6.73 7.69 7.84
N ALA A 425 -7.34 8.50 8.69
CA ALA A 425 -7.18 8.45 10.13
C ALA A 425 -8.45 7.83 10.77
N VAL A 426 -8.98 8.40 11.84
CA VAL A 426 -10.25 7.94 12.42
C VAL A 426 -11.47 8.61 11.77
N ARG A 427 -12.51 7.83 11.49
CA ARG A 427 -13.77 8.30 10.89
C ARG A 427 -13.53 9.03 9.56
N GLY A 428 -13.98 10.28 9.44
CA GLY A 428 -13.77 11.16 8.29
C GLY A 428 -12.49 12.01 8.37
N LEU A 429 -11.63 11.78 9.36
CA LEU A 429 -10.34 12.47 9.44
C LEU A 429 -9.35 11.87 8.43
N VAL A 430 -8.60 12.76 7.77
CA VAL A 430 -7.52 12.40 6.85
C VAL A 430 -6.29 13.20 7.22
N SER A 431 -5.17 12.52 7.44
CA SER A 431 -3.86 13.15 7.52
C SER A 431 -3.25 13.24 6.11
N PHE A 432 -2.52 14.29 5.83
CA PHE A 432 -1.92 14.51 4.53
C PHE A 432 -0.72 15.46 4.60
N ASN A 433 0.10 15.42 3.56
CA ASN A 433 1.19 16.38 3.36
C ASN A 433 0.90 17.26 2.15
N ASP A 434 1.18 18.55 2.29
CA ASP A 434 1.08 19.56 1.24
C ASP A 434 2.24 20.57 1.31
N SER A 435 2.32 21.51 0.37
CA SER A 435 3.50 22.38 0.24
C SER A 435 4.84 21.62 0.14
N ALA A 436 4.86 20.52 -0.62
CA ALA A 436 6.04 19.67 -0.75
C ALA A 436 7.27 20.40 -1.33
N GLN A 437 8.41 20.21 -0.70
CA GLN A 437 9.72 20.72 -1.10
C GLN A 437 10.69 19.54 -1.28
N PHE A 438 11.09 19.29 -2.53
CA PHE A 438 11.98 18.17 -2.85
C PHE A 438 13.44 18.59 -2.74
N ASP A 439 14.23 17.78 -2.03
CA ASP A 439 15.68 17.85 -2.06
C ASP A 439 16.16 17.07 -3.29
N ALA A 440 16.86 17.78 -4.19
CA ALA A 440 17.30 17.24 -5.47
C ALA A 440 18.46 16.22 -5.34
N GLU A 441 19.18 16.24 -4.22
CA GLU A 441 20.29 15.32 -3.96
C GLU A 441 19.85 14.07 -3.21
N ASP A 442 18.82 14.20 -2.38
CA ASP A 442 18.39 13.13 -1.49
C ASP A 442 16.90 13.25 -1.15
N PHE A 443 16.10 12.43 -1.82
CA PHE A 443 14.65 12.42 -1.63
C PHE A 443 14.24 12.25 -0.16
N ALA A 444 15.02 11.54 0.66
CA ALA A 444 14.73 11.33 2.08
C ALA A 444 14.78 12.63 2.92
N ARG A 445 15.45 13.67 2.40
CA ARG A 445 15.52 15.01 2.99
C ARG A 445 14.39 15.93 2.52
N SER A 446 13.55 15.49 1.58
CA SER A 446 12.41 16.27 1.13
C SER A 446 11.40 16.47 2.27
N THR A 447 10.77 17.64 2.29
CA THR A 447 9.86 18.04 3.38
C THR A 447 8.51 18.49 2.85
N ALA A 448 7.51 18.57 3.72
CA ALA A 448 6.19 19.12 3.47
C ALA A 448 5.53 19.53 4.79
N ASP A 449 4.48 20.34 4.73
CA ASP A 449 3.63 20.58 5.87
C ASP A 449 2.73 19.36 6.12
N LEU A 450 2.78 18.80 7.33
CA LEU A 450 1.91 17.72 7.75
C LEU A 450 0.64 18.31 8.35
N LYS A 451 -0.52 17.96 7.78
CA LYS A 451 -1.84 18.49 8.16
C LYS A 451 -2.84 17.36 8.39
N VAL A 452 -3.96 17.73 9.02
CA VAL A 452 -5.17 16.89 9.14
C VAL A 452 -6.40 17.68 8.75
N VAL A 453 -7.35 17.04 8.07
CA VAL A 453 -8.67 17.62 7.75
C VAL A 453 -9.79 16.68 8.19
N ASP A 454 -10.90 17.26 8.63
CA ASP A 454 -12.16 16.55 8.88
C ASP A 454 -13.07 16.72 7.67
N LEU A 455 -13.21 15.66 6.87
CA LEU A 455 -14.00 15.69 5.65
C LEU A 455 -15.51 15.82 5.91
N SER A 456 -15.98 15.60 7.13
CA SER A 456 -17.40 15.79 7.45
C SER A 456 -17.81 17.26 7.62
N ARG A 457 -16.84 18.19 7.65
CA ARG A 457 -17.09 19.61 7.92
C ARG A 457 -17.25 20.42 6.64
N GLU A 458 -17.98 21.52 6.78
CA GLU A 458 -18.13 22.55 5.76
C GLU A 458 -18.03 23.95 6.42
N PRO A 459 -17.12 24.83 5.96
CA PRO A 459 -16.07 24.56 4.97
C PRO A 459 -15.02 23.58 5.50
N LEU A 460 -14.24 22.97 4.59
CA LEU A 460 -13.06 22.20 4.97
C LEU A 460 -12.05 23.14 5.63
N LYS A 461 -11.54 22.75 6.81
CA LYS A 461 -10.53 23.53 7.55
C LYS A 461 -9.39 22.60 7.97
N PRO A 462 -8.36 22.46 7.12
CA PRO A 462 -7.15 21.74 7.51
C PRO A 462 -6.49 22.37 8.74
N ARG A 463 -5.94 21.51 9.60
CA ARG A 463 -5.18 21.87 10.80
C ARG A 463 -3.74 21.41 10.61
N LEU A 464 -2.79 22.34 10.77
CA LEU A 464 -1.37 22.01 10.78
C LEU A 464 -1.02 21.14 11.99
N ILE A 465 -0.31 20.04 11.73
CA ILE A 465 0.32 19.17 12.74
C ILE A 465 1.76 19.62 12.94
N ALA A 466 2.54 19.64 11.85
CA ALA A 466 3.95 20.02 11.89
C ALA A 466 4.35 20.68 10.57
N PRO A 467 4.96 21.88 10.59
CA PRO A 467 5.54 22.47 9.39
C PRO A 467 6.83 21.74 9.00
N GLY A 468 7.09 21.62 7.69
CA GLY A 468 8.37 21.07 7.19
C GLY A 468 8.77 19.72 7.81
N ALA A 469 7.81 18.81 8.00
CA ALA A 469 8.09 17.42 8.32
C ALA A 469 8.67 16.71 7.09
N ASN A 470 9.45 15.65 7.27
CA ASN A 470 9.90 14.82 6.15
C ASN A 470 8.67 14.26 5.40
N LEU A 471 8.77 14.11 4.07
CA LEU A 471 7.65 13.67 3.22
C LEU A 471 7.02 12.33 3.65
N THR A 472 7.81 11.47 4.30
CA THR A 472 7.35 10.16 4.77
C THR A 472 6.84 10.24 6.20
N TYR A 473 5.57 9.92 6.39
CA TYR A 473 4.91 9.78 7.68
C TYR A 473 4.01 8.56 7.67
N PHE A 474 3.64 8.07 8.86
CA PHE A 474 2.78 6.90 8.99
C PHE A 474 1.71 7.11 10.05
N SER A 475 0.53 6.57 9.79
CA SER A 475 -0.50 6.42 10.80
C SER A 475 -0.21 5.22 11.71
N SER A 476 -0.38 5.42 13.01
CA SER A 476 -0.53 4.34 13.98
C SER A 476 -1.70 3.42 13.62
N HIS A 477 -1.73 2.23 14.22
CA HIS A 477 -2.85 1.32 14.04
C HIS A 477 -4.18 1.97 14.47
N GLY A 478 -5.17 1.93 13.59
CA GLY A 478 -6.47 2.58 13.80
C GLY A 478 -6.45 4.10 13.58
N GLY A 479 -5.34 4.70 13.11
CA GLY A 479 -5.33 6.08 12.59
C GLY A 479 -5.43 7.19 13.63
N ARG A 480 -5.22 6.90 14.92
CA ARG A 480 -5.39 7.89 16.01
C ARG A 480 -4.19 8.80 16.23
N ARG A 481 -3.00 8.29 15.91
CA ARG A 481 -1.71 8.99 15.98
C ARG A 481 -0.99 8.93 14.65
N LEU A 482 -0.14 9.92 14.41
CA LEU A 482 0.86 9.93 13.34
C LEU A 482 2.25 9.75 13.94
N ALA A 483 3.15 9.17 13.16
CA ALA A 483 4.58 9.19 13.36
C ALA A 483 5.22 9.92 12.18
N PHE A 484 6.11 10.86 12.46
CA PHE A 484 6.81 11.66 11.45
C PHE A 484 8.16 12.11 11.97
N THR A 485 9.07 12.48 11.08
CA THR A 485 10.36 13.08 11.42
C THR A 485 10.42 14.53 10.93
N THR A 486 11.24 15.35 11.59
CA THR A 486 11.53 16.70 11.11
C THR A 486 12.94 17.10 11.51
N ASP A 487 13.60 17.81 10.59
CA ASP A 487 14.89 18.48 10.77
C ASP A 487 14.77 20.00 10.55
N LEU A 488 13.54 20.54 10.52
CA LEU A 488 13.29 21.94 10.17
C LEU A 488 14.08 22.90 11.08
N PRO A 489 14.85 23.86 10.53
CA PRO A 489 15.56 24.84 11.34
C PRO A 489 14.63 25.57 12.33
N GLY A 490 15.05 25.66 13.59
CA GLY A 490 14.23 26.26 14.66
C GLY A 490 13.30 25.29 15.38
N THR A 491 13.10 24.07 14.87
CA THR A 491 12.52 22.96 15.62
C THR A 491 13.64 22.13 16.26
N THR A 492 13.31 21.26 17.22
CA THR A 492 14.31 20.30 17.70
C THR A 492 14.27 19.06 16.81
N PRO A 493 15.36 18.65 16.16
CA PRO A 493 15.34 17.48 15.28
C PRO A 493 14.91 16.21 16.02
N GLY A 494 14.11 15.38 15.35
CA GLY A 494 13.74 14.08 15.90
C GLY A 494 12.59 13.36 15.21
N LEU A 495 12.24 12.22 15.80
CA LEU A 495 11.04 11.45 15.52
C LEU A 495 9.96 11.88 16.51
N TYR A 496 8.78 12.18 15.99
CA TYR A 496 7.64 12.69 16.72
C TYR A 496 6.43 11.78 16.58
N SER A 497 5.54 11.86 17.56
CA SER A 497 4.19 11.34 17.44
C SER A 497 3.18 12.43 17.79
N ALA A 498 2.09 12.49 17.03
CA ALA A 498 1.02 13.47 17.22
C ALA A 498 -0.36 12.81 17.21
N GLU A 499 -1.25 13.24 18.09
CA GLU A 499 -2.67 12.84 18.03
C GLU A 499 -3.41 13.55 16.89
N VAL A 500 -4.20 12.77 16.16
CA VAL A 500 -5.00 13.25 15.01
C VAL A 500 -6.42 13.60 15.44
N GLY A 501 -7.00 12.76 16.29
CA GLY A 501 -8.37 12.90 16.80
C GLY A 501 -8.74 11.78 17.77
N ARG A 502 -9.82 12.00 18.54
CA ARG A 502 -10.35 11.03 19.50
C ARG A 502 -11.40 10.11 18.93
#